data_AF-A0A9E1V2Y2-F1
#
_entry.id   AF-A0A9E1V2Y2-F1
#
_cell.length_a   1.000
_cell.length_b   1.000
_cell.length_c   1.000
_cell.angle_alpha   90.00
_cell.angle_beta   90.00
_cell.angle_gamma   90.00
#
_symmetry.space_group_name_H-M   'P 1'
#
loop_
_entity.id
_entity.type
_entity.pdbx_description
1 polymer ?
#
loop_
_entity_poly.entity_id
_entity_poly.type
_entity_poly.pdbx_seq_one_letter_code
_entity_poly.pdbx_strand_id
1 'polypeptide(L)'
;MSINEAIEVLKSNTDAGAASYLDACVHCGQCATACHFYENTGDVRYAPVLKMDLMRRVYKRHLAPLSGIKRAMGLVPDELTMDDFEEFSELIYDSCTLCGRCTIVCPMGIDIAGMVRKTREGMVAAGLVPEDL
;
A
#
# COMPACT_ATOMS: atom_id res chain seq x y z
N MET A 1 -10.02 -12.37 13.84
CA MET A 1 -10.22 -10.90 13.72
C MET A 1 -11.15 -10.64 12.55
N SER A 2 -11.99 -9.62 12.62
CA SER A 2 -12.89 -9.18 11.55
C SER A 2 -12.18 -8.26 10.55
N ILE A 3 -12.66 -8.25 9.30
CA ILE A 3 -12.12 -7.38 8.25
C ILE A 3 -12.20 -5.88 8.58
N ASN A 4 -13.25 -5.48 9.30
CA ASN A 4 -13.43 -4.09 9.71
C ASN A 4 -12.32 -3.65 10.68
N GLU A 5 -11.87 -4.52 11.57
CA GLU A 5 -10.75 -4.24 12.47
C GLU A 5 -9.45 -4.03 11.68
N ALA A 6 -9.18 -4.86 10.68
CA ALA A 6 -8.02 -4.69 9.80
C ALA A 6 -8.03 -3.34 9.05
N ILE A 7 -9.19 -2.95 8.53
CA ILE A 7 -9.39 -1.66 7.86
C ILE A 7 -9.17 -0.50 8.83
N GLU A 8 -9.71 -0.57 10.05
CA GLU A 8 -9.49 0.47 11.07
C GLU A 8 -8.01 0.60 11.45
N VAL A 9 -7.30 -0.52 11.56
CA VAL A 9 -5.86 -0.51 11.82
C VAL A 9 -5.10 0.17 10.66
N LEU A 10 -5.41 -0.14 9.40
CA LEU A 10 -4.78 0.55 8.25
C LEU A 10 -5.13 2.03 8.18
N LYS A 11 -6.36 2.42 8.55
CA LYS A 11 -6.75 3.83 8.67
C LYS A 11 -5.89 4.54 9.73
N SER A 12 -5.69 3.91 10.88
CA SER A 12 -4.89 4.48 11.96
C SER A 12 -3.41 4.66 11.60
N ASN A 13 -2.88 3.81 10.72
CA ASN A 13 -1.51 3.91 10.18
C ASN A 13 -1.36 4.87 8.98
N THR A 14 -2.46 5.46 8.51
CA THR A 14 -2.45 6.44 7.41
C THR A 14 -2.46 7.87 7.98
N ASP A 15 -1.29 8.32 8.45
CA ASP A 15 -1.10 9.70 8.91
C ASP A 15 -1.09 10.73 7.76
N ALA A 16 -0.96 12.02 8.10
CA ALA A 16 -0.94 13.10 7.11
C ALA A 16 0.21 12.97 6.09
N GLY A 17 1.36 12.43 6.50
CA GLY A 17 2.49 12.17 5.61
C GLY A 17 2.16 11.07 4.61
N ALA A 18 1.63 9.95 5.10
CA ALA A 18 1.17 8.84 4.27
C ALA A 18 0.07 9.28 3.28
N ALA A 19 -0.92 10.04 3.73
CA ALA A 19 -1.96 10.61 2.86
C ALA A 19 -1.36 11.50 1.77
N SER A 20 -0.42 12.38 2.12
CA SER A 20 0.25 13.26 1.17
C SER A 20 1.03 12.47 0.11
N TYR A 21 1.72 11.41 0.51
CA TYR A 21 2.42 10.51 -0.40
C TYR A 21 1.47 9.77 -1.36
N LEU A 22 0.33 9.29 -0.86
CA LEU A 22 -0.68 8.59 -1.65
C LEU A 22 -1.34 9.50 -2.70
N ASP A 23 -1.45 10.80 -2.43
CA ASP A 23 -1.93 11.78 -3.42
C ASP A 23 -0.84 12.31 -4.35
N ALA A 24 0.42 12.38 -3.89
CA ALA A 24 1.54 12.89 -4.69
C ALA A 24 2.01 11.92 -5.79
N CYS A 25 1.67 10.64 -5.71
CA CYS A 25 2.10 9.66 -6.72
C CYS A 25 1.52 10.00 -8.11
N VAL A 26 2.41 10.26 -9.08
CA VAL A 26 2.04 10.54 -10.49
C VAL A 26 2.18 9.32 -11.41
N HIS A 27 2.39 8.12 -10.86
CA HIS A 27 2.54 6.88 -11.63
C HIS A 27 3.67 6.91 -12.70
N CYS A 28 4.78 7.60 -12.45
CA CYS A 28 5.89 7.75 -13.41
C CYS A 28 6.74 6.48 -13.64
N GLY A 29 6.59 5.44 -12.82
CA GLY A 29 7.31 4.16 -12.99
C GLY A 29 8.77 4.12 -12.53
N GLN A 30 9.38 5.22 -12.10
CA GLN A 30 10.81 5.23 -11.66
C GLN A 30 11.10 4.28 -10.49
N CYS A 31 10.15 4.08 -9.59
CA CYS A 31 10.31 3.11 -8.51
C CYS A 31 10.33 1.66 -9.00
N ALA A 32 9.64 1.36 -10.12
CA ALA A 32 9.60 0.01 -10.70
C ALA A 32 10.99 -0.37 -11.22
N THR A 33 11.62 0.49 -12.02
CA THR A 33 12.95 0.26 -12.59
C THR A 33 14.08 0.21 -11.54
N ALA A 34 13.83 0.69 -10.33
CA ALA A 34 14.77 0.57 -9.21
C ALA A 34 14.57 -0.70 -8.35
N CYS A 35 13.43 -1.38 -8.48
CA CYS A 35 13.07 -2.54 -7.66
C CYS A 35 13.65 -3.82 -8.24
N HIS A 36 14.50 -4.52 -7.49
CA HIS A 36 15.12 -5.76 -7.95
C HIS A 36 14.12 -6.89 -8.20
N PHE A 37 13.01 -6.95 -7.46
CA PHE A 37 11.95 -7.92 -7.74
C PHE A 37 11.33 -7.65 -9.11
N TYR A 38 10.88 -6.43 -9.37
CA TYR A 38 10.31 -6.05 -10.67
C TYR A 38 11.32 -6.23 -11.81
N GLU A 39 12.56 -5.74 -11.65
CA GLU A 39 13.60 -5.84 -12.68
C GLU A 39 13.94 -7.29 -13.03
N ASN A 40 13.93 -8.20 -12.06
CA ASN A 40 14.25 -9.60 -12.29
C ASN A 40 13.08 -10.39 -12.91
N THR A 41 11.84 -10.04 -12.57
CA THR A 41 10.66 -10.80 -13.01
C THR A 41 9.97 -10.20 -14.22
N GLY A 42 10.07 -8.89 -14.44
CA GLY A 42 9.25 -8.13 -15.40
C GLY A 42 7.76 -8.03 -15.02
N ASP A 43 7.29 -8.82 -14.04
CA ASP A 43 5.91 -8.81 -13.56
C ASP A 43 5.58 -7.52 -12.80
N VAL A 44 4.61 -6.78 -13.34
CA VAL A 44 4.10 -5.50 -12.81
C VAL A 44 3.62 -5.61 -11.38
N ARG A 45 3.12 -6.77 -10.93
CA ARG A 45 2.67 -7.00 -9.55
C ARG A 45 3.73 -6.63 -8.51
N TYR A 46 5.02 -6.86 -8.82
CA TYR A 46 6.12 -6.55 -7.91
C TYR A 46 6.61 -5.10 -7.95
N ALA A 47 6.03 -4.25 -8.80
CA ALA A 47 6.36 -2.83 -8.83
C ALA A 47 6.05 -2.17 -7.47
N PRO A 48 6.95 -1.33 -6.92
CA PRO A 48 6.74 -0.75 -5.58
C PRO A 48 5.47 0.09 -5.43
N VAL A 49 4.92 0.61 -6.53
CA VAL A 49 3.63 1.34 -6.49
C VAL A 49 2.48 0.43 -6.05
N LEU A 50 2.46 -0.84 -6.46
CA LEU A 50 1.40 -1.79 -6.09
C LEU A 50 1.54 -2.28 -4.65
N LYS A 51 2.74 -2.26 -4.09
CA LYS A 51 2.97 -2.57 -2.67
C LYS A 51 2.33 -1.55 -1.72
N MET A 52 2.00 -0.35 -2.22
CA MET A 52 1.26 0.67 -1.48
C MET A 52 -0.26 0.60 -1.72
N ASP A 53 -0.73 -0.31 -2.58
CA ASP A 53 -2.11 -0.27 -3.08
C ASP A 53 -3.15 -0.60 -2.01
N LEU A 54 -2.84 -1.52 -1.09
CA LEU A 54 -3.67 -1.82 0.06
C LEU A 54 -3.98 -0.55 0.87
N MET A 55 -2.95 0.22 1.23
CA MET A 55 -3.10 1.48 1.95
C MET A 55 -3.76 2.56 1.06
N ARG A 56 -3.46 2.59 -0.24
CA ARG A 56 -4.10 3.50 -1.20
C ARG A 56 -5.62 3.28 -1.28
N ARG A 57 -6.08 2.03 -1.32
CA ARG A 57 -7.51 1.67 -1.38
C ARG A 57 -8.23 2.13 -0.13
N VAL A 58 -7.67 1.84 1.05
CA VAL A 58 -8.19 2.34 2.33
C VAL A 58 -8.27 3.86 2.35
N TYR A 59 -7.17 4.53 1.96
CA TYR A 59 -7.12 5.98 1.91
C TYR A 59 -8.19 6.58 0.99
N LYS A 60 -8.25 6.16 -0.28
CA LYS A 60 -9.20 6.71 -1.26
C LYS A 60 -10.65 6.49 -0.87
N ARG A 61 -10.97 5.36 -0.24
CA ARG A 61 -12.33 5.00 0.15
C ARG A 61 -12.80 5.67 1.45
N HIS A 62 -11.89 5.83 2.42
CA HIS A 62 -12.27 6.22 3.79
C HIS A 62 -11.75 7.59 4.21
N LEU A 63 -10.56 7.99 3.78
CA LEU A 63 -9.83 9.13 4.37
C LEU A 63 -9.61 10.30 3.41
N ALA A 64 -9.58 10.06 2.10
CA ALA A 64 -9.27 11.07 1.10
C ALA A 64 -10.31 12.21 1.09
N PRO A 65 -9.92 13.42 0.65
CA PRO A 65 -10.85 14.53 0.51
C PRO A 65 -12.08 14.14 -0.33
N LEU A 66 -13.26 14.47 0.22
CA LEU A 66 -14.57 14.16 -0.35
C LEU A 66 -14.86 12.66 -0.51
N SER A 67 -14.21 11.78 0.25
CA SER A 67 -14.40 10.32 0.19
C SER A 67 -15.86 9.91 0.31
N GLY A 68 -16.65 10.55 1.18
CA GLY A 68 -18.09 10.28 1.34
C GLY A 68 -18.92 10.57 0.08
N ILE A 69 -18.67 11.70 -0.58
CA ILE A 69 -19.35 12.06 -1.85
C ILE A 69 -18.91 11.11 -2.96
N LYS A 70 -17.59 10.89 -3.10
CA LYS A 70 -17.04 9.96 -4.11
C LYS A 70 -17.59 8.55 -3.92
N ARG A 71 -17.76 8.09 -2.67
CA ARG A 71 -18.37 6.80 -2.35
C ARG A 71 -19.84 6.74 -2.77
N ALA A 72 -20.62 7.78 -2.50
CA ALA A 72 -22.02 7.86 -2.95
C ALA A 72 -22.15 7.85 -4.50
N MET A 73 -21.15 8.36 -5.20
CA MET A 73 -21.08 8.37 -6.67
C MET A 73 -20.44 7.09 -7.26
N GLY A 74 -19.99 6.13 -6.44
CA GLY A 74 -19.29 4.94 -6.93
C GLY A 74 -17.90 5.20 -7.51
N LEU A 75 -17.25 6.30 -7.12
CA LEU A 75 -15.93 6.75 -7.63
C LEU A 75 -14.78 6.43 -6.66
N VAL A 76 -14.93 5.39 -5.84
CA VAL A 76 -13.91 4.90 -4.91
C VAL A 76 -13.66 3.41 -5.17
N PRO A 77 -12.48 2.88 -4.81
CA PRO A 77 -12.24 1.44 -4.86
C PRO A 77 -13.25 0.67 -4.01
N ASP A 78 -13.48 -0.59 -4.36
CA ASP A 78 -14.28 -1.50 -3.55
C ASP A 78 -13.71 -1.67 -2.14
N GLU A 79 -14.58 -2.08 -1.20
CA GLU A 79 -14.15 -2.43 0.15
C GLU A 79 -13.10 -3.54 0.06
N LEU A 80 -12.11 -3.50 0.95
CA LEU A 80 -11.16 -4.60 1.03
C LEU A 80 -11.88 -5.89 1.45
N THR A 81 -11.43 -7.01 0.92
CA THR A 81 -11.81 -8.38 1.31
C THR A 81 -10.65 -9.05 2.07
N MET A 82 -10.90 -10.19 2.71
CA MET A 82 -9.82 -10.96 3.36
C MET A 82 -8.83 -11.48 2.31
N ASP A 83 -9.35 -11.93 1.16
CA ASP A 83 -8.56 -12.35 0.01
C ASP A 83 -7.59 -11.26 -0.48
N ASP A 84 -8.00 -9.98 -0.43
CA ASP A 84 -7.09 -8.86 -0.74
C ASP A 84 -5.87 -8.88 0.19
N PHE A 85 -6.07 -9.07 1.50
CA PHE A 85 -4.95 -9.10 2.45
C PHE A 85 -4.01 -10.28 2.21
N GLU A 86 -4.56 -11.44 1.84
CA GLU A 86 -3.76 -12.62 1.47
C GLU A 86 -2.93 -12.36 0.20
N GLU A 87 -3.53 -11.78 -0.83
CA GLU A 87 -2.84 -11.43 -2.08
C GLU A 87 -1.72 -10.39 -1.83
N PHE A 88 -2.02 -9.34 -1.05
CA PHE A 88 -1.04 -8.31 -0.74
C PHE A 88 0.08 -8.80 0.18
N SER A 89 -0.10 -9.93 0.85
CA SER A 89 0.91 -10.54 1.71
C SER A 89 2.18 -10.88 0.94
N GLU A 90 2.06 -11.53 -0.22
CA GLU A 90 3.17 -11.84 -1.13
C GLU A 90 3.89 -10.55 -1.60
N LEU A 91 3.12 -9.51 -1.90
CA LEU A 91 3.65 -8.24 -2.39
C LEU A 91 4.42 -7.48 -1.30
N ILE A 92 3.95 -7.56 -0.07
CA ILE A 92 4.44 -6.77 1.04
C ILE A 92 5.53 -7.50 1.81
N TYR A 93 5.44 -8.81 2.01
CA TYR A 93 6.39 -9.61 2.80
C TYR A 93 7.44 -10.29 1.91
N ASP A 94 7.02 -11.09 0.93
CA ASP A 94 7.93 -11.97 0.17
C ASP A 94 8.73 -11.21 -0.88
N SER A 95 8.09 -10.23 -1.51
CA SER A 95 8.68 -9.47 -2.61
C SER A 95 9.14 -8.06 -2.22
N CYS A 96 9.38 -7.80 -0.93
CA CYS A 96 9.94 -6.54 -0.47
C CYS A 96 10.98 -6.74 0.65
N THR A 97 12.22 -6.34 0.43
CA THR A 97 13.27 -6.40 1.46
C THR A 97 13.41 -5.10 2.27
N LEU A 98 12.52 -4.12 2.04
CA LEU A 98 12.63 -2.76 2.61
C LEU A 98 13.97 -2.06 2.32
N CYS A 99 14.65 -2.41 1.21
CA CYS A 99 15.96 -1.85 0.84
C CYS A 99 15.99 -0.34 0.53
N GLY A 100 14.84 0.32 0.38
CA GLY A 100 14.75 1.77 0.22
C GLY A 100 15.10 2.33 -1.15
N ARG A 101 15.55 1.51 -2.12
CA ARG A 101 15.90 1.99 -3.48
C ARG A 101 14.76 2.74 -4.16
N CYS A 102 13.52 2.26 -4.00
CA CYS A 102 12.31 2.90 -4.52
C CYS A 102 12.04 4.30 -3.93
N THR A 103 12.35 4.50 -2.65
CA THR A 103 12.25 5.81 -1.98
C THR A 103 13.30 6.77 -2.55
N ILE A 104 14.55 6.33 -2.68
CA ILE A 104 15.66 7.18 -3.14
C ILE A 104 15.44 7.72 -4.55
N VAL A 105 14.89 6.91 -5.45
CA VAL A 105 14.68 7.31 -6.86
C VAL A 105 13.39 8.07 -7.10
N CYS A 106 12.49 8.19 -6.10
CA CYS A 106 11.19 8.79 -6.32
C CYS A 106 11.32 10.31 -6.56
N PRO A 107 10.95 10.83 -7.74
CA PRO A 107 11.05 12.27 -8.01
C PRO A 107 10.06 13.10 -7.18
N MET A 108 9.00 12.47 -6.66
CA MET A 108 8.00 13.10 -5.79
C MET A 108 8.42 13.08 -4.31
N GLY A 109 9.57 12.47 -3.96
CA GLY A 109 10.03 12.36 -2.58
C GLY A 109 9.18 11.42 -1.71
N ILE A 110 8.48 10.46 -2.33
CA ILE A 110 7.62 9.51 -1.60
C ILE A 110 8.48 8.48 -0.88
N ASP A 111 8.27 8.33 0.43
CA ASP A 111 8.90 7.26 1.19
C ASP A 111 8.16 5.92 1.01
N ILE A 112 8.34 5.31 -0.15
CA ILE A 112 7.68 4.04 -0.51
C ILE A 112 8.06 2.92 0.47
N ALA A 113 9.34 2.82 0.84
CA ALA A 113 9.78 1.80 1.79
C ALA A 113 9.17 2.01 3.20
N GLY A 114 9.10 3.26 3.66
CA GLY A 114 8.38 3.61 4.90
C GLY A 114 6.88 3.32 4.82
N MET A 115 6.25 3.57 3.68
CA MET A 115 4.83 3.23 3.46
C MET A 115 4.59 1.72 3.54
N VAL A 116 5.44 0.91 2.90
CA VAL A 116 5.34 -0.55 3.00
C VAL A 116 5.57 -1.02 4.44
N ARG A 117 6.52 -0.41 5.18
CA ARG A 117 6.72 -0.70 6.60
C ARG A 117 5.46 -0.41 7.44
N LYS A 118 4.84 0.76 7.24
CA LYS A 118 3.58 1.11 7.93
C LYS A 118 2.45 0.12 7.61
N THR A 119 2.37 -0.35 6.37
CA THR A 119 1.40 -1.39 6.01
C THR A 119 1.68 -2.69 6.75
N ARG A 120 2.94 -3.13 6.84
CA ARG A 120 3.33 -4.31 7.64
C ARG A 120 2.98 -4.15 9.11
N GLU A 121 3.27 -3.00 9.70
CA GLU A 121 2.90 -2.68 11.10
C GLU A 121 1.38 -2.79 11.31
N GLY A 122 0.60 -2.28 10.37
CA GLY A 122 -0.85 -2.44 10.36
C GLY A 122 -1.30 -3.90 10.25
N MET A 123 -0.69 -4.68 9.35
CA MET A 123 -1.00 -6.11 9.19
C MET A 123 -0.64 -6.92 10.45
N VAL A 124 0.49 -6.60 11.11
CA VAL A 124 0.89 -7.22 12.38
C VAL A 124 -0.09 -6.89 13.49
N ALA A 125 -0.48 -5.62 13.64
CA ALA A 125 -1.48 -5.21 14.63
C ALA A 125 -2.86 -5.84 14.37
N ALA A 126 -3.13 -6.20 13.11
CA ALA A 126 -4.30 -6.94 12.69
C ALA A 126 -4.12 -8.49 12.81
N GLY A 127 -2.94 -9.01 13.11
CA GLY A 127 -2.68 -10.45 13.07
C GLY A 127 -2.92 -11.07 11.67
N LEU A 128 -2.75 -10.27 10.62
CA LEU A 128 -2.79 -10.69 9.20
C LEU A 128 -1.36 -10.82 8.67
N VAL A 129 -0.54 -11.58 9.38
CA VAL A 129 0.85 -11.87 9.02
C VAL A 129 0.88 -13.24 8.34
N PRO A 130 1.73 -13.45 7.32
CA PRO A 130 2.01 -14.79 6.82
C PRO A 130 2.31 -15.79 7.95
N GLU A 131 1.87 -17.04 7.82
CA GLU A 131 2.07 -18.07 8.84
C GLU A 131 3.55 -18.46 9.04
N ASP A 132 4.41 -18.14 8.08
CA ASP A 132 5.82 -18.52 8.02
C ASP A 132 6.80 -17.44 8.53
N LEU A 133 6.29 -16.34 9.12
CA LEU A 133 7.05 -15.16 9.56
C LEU A 133 7.05 -14.91 11.09
#